data_AF-A0A1I6UDQ1-F1
#
_entry.id   AF-A0A1I6UDQ1-F1
#
_cell.length_a   1.000
_cell.length_b   1.000
_cell.length_c   1.000
_cell.angle_alpha   90.00
_cell.angle_beta   90.00
_cell.angle_gamma   90.00
#
_symmetry.space_group_name_H-M   'P 1'
#
loop_
_entity.id
_entity.type
_entity.pdbx_description
1 polymer ?
#
loop_
_entity_poly.entity_id
_entity_poly.type
_entity_poly.pdbx_seq_one_letter_code
_entity_poly.pdbx_strand_id
1 'polypeptide(L)'
;MEKAKTFDSLDREDRELLLKAPVLVSFMAATKDNIMDAQEKADALDMAHLRTFTANPKLQPYYMEVEKRFKPLLKEMIEMYLPMNEYTRKTVKEEINKINELLGEMDKEFATLLHKSLNSYAEHVRKADRNVLEYFMIPFIVPGINEL
;
A
#
# COMPACT_ATOMS: atom_id res chain seq x y z
N MET A 1 0.22 -2.09 29.65
CA MET A 1 -0.09 -1.54 28.31
C MET A 1 1.04 -1.96 27.40
N GLU A 2 0.75 -2.77 26.40
CA GLU A 2 1.74 -3.16 25.38
C GLU A 2 2.19 -1.89 24.64
N LYS A 3 3.50 -1.75 24.43
CA LYS A 3 4.06 -0.55 23.79
C LYS A 3 3.83 -0.69 22.29
N ALA A 4 3.10 0.26 21.69
CA ALA A 4 2.80 0.23 20.26
C ALA A 4 4.09 0.11 19.41
N LYS A 5 4.04 -0.71 18.36
CA LYS A 5 5.20 -0.94 17.47
C LYS A 5 5.51 0.33 16.66
N THR A 6 6.78 0.70 16.55
CA THR A 6 7.25 1.73 15.61
C THR A 6 7.87 1.06 14.39
N PHE A 7 8.03 1.80 13.28
CA PHE A 7 8.64 1.23 12.07
C PHE A 7 10.03 0.62 12.32
N ASP A 8 10.85 1.27 13.15
CA ASP A 8 12.21 0.81 13.47
C ASP A 8 12.23 -0.38 14.45
N SER A 9 11.12 -0.65 15.14
CA SER A 9 11.01 -1.76 16.09
C SER A 9 10.35 -3.00 15.50
N LEU A 10 9.92 -2.96 14.24
CA LEU A 10 9.35 -4.11 13.55
C LEU A 10 10.41 -5.20 13.39
N ASP A 11 9.99 -6.46 13.54
CA ASP A 11 10.84 -7.56 13.13
C ASP A 11 11.01 -7.58 11.60
N ARG A 12 11.85 -8.50 11.12
CA ARG A 12 12.14 -8.59 9.70
C ARG A 12 10.90 -8.87 8.87
N GLU A 13 10.02 -9.78 9.31
CA GLU A 13 8.87 -10.21 8.53
C GLU A 13 7.82 -9.09 8.43
N ASP A 14 7.48 -8.48 9.57
CA ASP A 14 6.58 -7.33 9.65
C ASP A 14 7.10 -6.16 8.81
N ARG A 15 8.41 -5.89 8.87
CA ARG A 15 9.03 -4.82 8.10
C ARG A 15 8.96 -5.09 6.59
N GLU A 16 9.26 -6.31 6.16
CA GLU A 16 9.14 -6.69 4.74
C GLU A 16 7.69 -6.57 4.26
N LEU A 17 6.73 -6.99 5.08
CA LEU A 17 5.30 -6.88 4.77
C LEU A 17 4.89 -5.41 4.61
N LEU A 18 5.26 -4.55 5.54
CA LEU A 18 4.91 -3.13 5.49
C LEU A 18 5.56 -2.41 4.30
N LEU A 19 6.79 -2.76 3.93
CA LEU A 19 7.49 -2.19 2.77
C LEU A 19 6.84 -2.56 1.43
N LYS A 20 6.11 -3.68 1.37
CA LYS A 20 5.33 -4.08 0.18
C LYS A 20 4.03 -3.27 0.01
N ALA A 21 3.53 -2.63 1.06
CA ALA A 21 2.21 -2.00 1.07
C ALA A 21 1.95 -1.04 -0.11
N PRO A 22 2.87 -0.11 -0.47
CA PRO A 22 2.62 0.83 -1.56
C PRO A 22 2.54 0.13 -2.92
N VAL A 23 3.32 -0.95 -3.11
CA VAL A 23 3.29 -1.76 -4.35
C VAL A 23 1.97 -2.51 -4.45
N LEU A 24 1.54 -3.19 -3.37
CA LEU A 24 0.29 -3.96 -3.34
C LEU A 24 -0.93 -3.07 -3.63
N VAL A 25 -0.98 -1.89 -3.01
CA VAL A 25 -2.05 -0.91 -3.21
C VAL A 25 -2.05 -0.37 -4.64
N SER A 26 -0.89 -0.02 -5.18
CA SER A 26 -0.74 0.44 -6.57
C SER A 26 -1.18 -0.62 -7.57
N PHE A 27 -0.73 -1.86 -7.36
CA PHE A 27 -1.05 -2.98 -8.20
C PHE A 27 -2.57 -3.23 -8.20
N MET A 28 -3.20 -3.28 -7.03
CA MET A 28 -4.65 -3.45 -6.91
C MET A 28 -5.44 -2.29 -7.55
N ALA A 29 -4.97 -1.05 -7.39
CA ALA A 29 -5.61 0.14 -7.95
C ALA A 29 -5.55 0.20 -9.48
N ALA A 30 -4.42 -0.20 -10.07
CA ALA A 30 -4.24 -0.16 -11.51
C ALA A 30 -4.95 -1.32 -12.24
N THR A 31 -5.02 -2.51 -11.63
CA THR A 31 -5.39 -3.77 -12.30
C THR A 31 -6.90 -4.09 -12.33
N LYS A 32 -7.75 -3.07 -12.43
CA LYS A 32 -9.21 -3.26 -12.55
C LYS A 32 -9.59 -4.07 -13.79
N ASP A 33 -8.97 -3.77 -14.93
CA ASP A 33 -9.12 -4.43 -16.22
C ASP A 33 -8.16 -5.63 -16.39
N ASN A 34 -7.66 -6.17 -15.27
CA ASN A 34 -6.76 -7.32 -15.21
C ASN A 34 -5.39 -7.11 -15.86
N ILE A 35 -5.07 -5.89 -16.27
CA ILE A 35 -3.77 -5.50 -16.79
C ILE A 35 -3.28 -4.24 -16.08
N MET A 36 -2.00 -3.95 -16.22
CA MET A 36 -1.40 -2.69 -15.77
C MET A 36 -0.61 -2.14 -16.94
N ASP A 37 -0.97 -0.94 -17.40
CA ASP A 37 -0.33 -0.33 -18.56
C ASP A 37 0.96 0.43 -18.19
N ALA A 38 1.59 1.04 -19.20
CA ALA A 38 2.85 1.76 -18.99
C ALA A 38 2.69 3.03 -18.15
N GLN A 39 1.55 3.73 -18.27
CA GLN A 39 1.30 4.96 -17.53
C GLN A 39 1.05 4.65 -16.05
N GLU A 40 0.19 3.66 -15.75
CA GLU A 40 -0.09 3.23 -14.38
C GLU A 40 1.18 2.75 -13.66
N LYS A 41 2.10 2.09 -14.40
CA LYS A 41 3.42 1.69 -13.85
C LYS A 41 4.31 2.88 -13.55
N ALA A 42 4.34 3.87 -14.44
CA ALA A 42 5.12 5.09 -14.27
C ALA A 42 4.59 5.88 -13.07
N ASP A 43 3.27 6.10 -13.00
CA ASP A 43 2.62 6.83 -11.90
C ASP A 43 2.89 6.18 -10.54
N ALA A 44 2.87 4.84 -10.49
CA ALA A 44 3.21 4.09 -9.28
C ALA A 44 4.69 4.30 -8.88
N LEU A 45 5.63 4.21 -9.82
CA LEU A 45 7.05 4.43 -9.54
C LEU A 45 7.34 5.87 -9.10
N ASP A 46 6.77 6.84 -9.80
CA ASP A 46 6.96 8.27 -9.53
C ASP A 46 6.37 8.63 -8.17
N MET A 47 5.23 8.04 -7.78
CA MET A 47 4.68 8.23 -6.44
C MET A 47 5.57 7.66 -5.34
N ALA A 48 6.25 6.53 -5.57
CA ALA A 48 7.20 5.98 -4.59
C ALA A 48 8.35 6.97 -4.35
N HIS A 49 8.90 7.51 -5.42
CA HIS A 49 9.97 8.52 -5.36
C HIS A 49 9.49 9.82 -4.72
N LEU A 50 8.36 10.37 -5.18
CA LEU A 50 7.79 11.62 -4.71
C LEU A 50 7.55 11.60 -3.19
N ARG A 51 7.12 10.45 -2.63
CA ARG A 51 6.84 10.30 -1.21
C ARG A 51 8.07 10.34 -0.31
N THR A 52 9.27 10.13 -0.85
CA THR A 52 10.51 10.27 -0.07
C THR A 52 10.73 11.70 0.43
N PHE A 53 10.18 12.71 -0.26
CA PHE A 53 10.31 14.12 0.12
C PHE A 53 8.98 14.86 0.34
N THR A 54 7.84 14.32 -0.12
CA THR A 54 6.51 14.96 0.06
C THR A 54 5.64 14.29 1.13
N ALA A 55 5.97 13.08 1.59
CA ALA A 55 5.23 12.45 2.67
C ALA A 55 5.40 13.22 3.98
N ASN A 56 4.48 12.98 4.92
CA ASN A 56 4.64 13.46 6.29
C ASN A 56 6.04 13.08 6.82
N PRO A 57 6.77 13.95 7.53
CA PRO A 57 8.11 13.66 8.02
C PRO A 57 8.24 12.33 8.78
N LYS A 58 7.20 11.89 9.49
CA LYS A 58 7.17 10.59 10.19
C LYS A 58 7.17 9.37 9.26
N LEU A 59 6.75 9.54 8.01
CA LEU A 59 6.71 8.48 6.99
C LEU A 59 7.90 8.54 6.03
N GLN A 60 8.66 9.63 5.99
CA GLN A 60 9.77 9.78 5.04
C GLN A 60 10.82 8.67 5.19
N PRO A 61 11.28 8.28 6.40
CA PRO A 61 12.22 7.16 6.56
C PRO A 61 11.67 5.85 6.00
N TYR A 62 10.38 5.60 6.19
CA TYR A 62 9.69 4.45 5.60
C TYR A 62 9.69 4.52 4.07
N TYR A 63 9.33 5.66 3.49
CA TYR A 63 9.29 5.82 2.03
C TYR A 63 10.67 5.73 1.36
N MET A 64 11.73 6.21 2.02
CA MET A 64 13.10 6.01 1.55
C MET A 64 13.47 4.51 1.44
N GLU A 65 12.92 3.67 2.31
CA GLU A 65 13.13 2.22 2.26
C GLU A 65 12.23 1.54 1.20
N VAL A 66 11.00 2.02 1.06
CA VAL A 66 10.07 1.57 0.00
C VAL A 66 10.68 1.82 -1.37
N GLU A 67 11.16 3.03 -1.64
CA GLU A 67 11.68 3.43 -2.95
C GLU A 67 12.76 2.46 -3.47
N LYS A 68 13.69 2.07 -2.59
CA LYS A 68 14.80 1.15 -2.91
C LYS A 68 14.32 -0.20 -3.46
N ARG A 69 13.11 -0.62 -3.09
CA ARG A 69 12.56 -1.95 -3.38
C ARG A 69 11.33 -1.92 -4.28
N PHE A 70 10.74 -0.75 -4.51
CA PHE A 70 9.46 -0.62 -5.19
C PHE A 70 9.50 -1.19 -6.60
N LYS A 71 10.48 -0.78 -7.40
CA LYS A 71 10.62 -1.23 -8.80
C LYS A 71 10.75 -2.74 -8.96
N PRO A 72 11.69 -3.44 -8.26
CA PRO A 72 11.78 -4.89 -8.37
C PRO A 72 10.52 -5.60 -7.86
N LEU A 73 9.91 -5.14 -6.76
CA LEU A 73 8.67 -5.73 -6.22
C LEU A 73 7.49 -5.57 -7.18
N LEU A 74 7.32 -4.39 -7.79
CA LEU A 74 6.24 -4.16 -8.76
C LEU A 74 6.42 -5.05 -9.99
N LYS A 75 7.66 -5.21 -10.46
CA LYS A 75 7.99 -6.11 -11.57
C LYS A 75 7.62 -7.56 -11.23
N GLU A 76 8.01 -8.04 -10.06
CA GLU A 76 7.68 -9.39 -9.59
C GLU A 76 6.16 -9.61 -9.53
N MET A 77 5.42 -8.65 -8.99
CA MET A 77 3.95 -8.73 -8.95
C MET A 77 3.32 -8.79 -10.34
N ILE A 78 3.81 -7.99 -11.29
CA ILE A 78 3.34 -8.00 -12.68
C ILE A 78 3.58 -9.37 -13.32
N GLU A 79 4.77 -9.93 -13.15
CA GLU A 79 5.14 -11.23 -13.74
C GLU A 79 4.36 -12.39 -13.11
N MET A 80 4.06 -12.30 -11.80
CA MET A 80 3.39 -13.36 -11.06
C MET A 80 1.87 -13.34 -11.22
N TYR A 81 1.27 -12.15 -11.29
CA TYR A 81 -0.17 -11.98 -11.10
C TYR A 81 -0.92 -11.39 -12.29
N LEU A 82 -0.24 -11.01 -13.39
CA LEU A 82 -0.92 -10.54 -14.61
C LEU A 82 -0.97 -11.61 -15.72
N PRO A 83 -2.08 -11.70 -16.47
CA PRO A 83 -3.33 -10.95 -16.30
C PRO A 83 -4.07 -11.37 -15.02
N MET A 84 -4.59 -10.39 -14.29
CA MET A 84 -5.19 -10.64 -12.99
C MET A 84 -6.50 -11.43 -13.13
N ASN A 85 -6.67 -12.45 -12.31
CA ASN A 85 -7.89 -13.21 -12.19
C ASN A 85 -8.45 -13.12 -10.75
N GLU A 86 -9.63 -13.68 -10.52
CA GLU A 86 -10.28 -13.63 -9.21
C GLU A 86 -9.42 -14.21 -8.08
N TYR A 87 -8.73 -15.32 -8.34
CA TYR A 87 -7.82 -15.95 -7.37
C TYR A 87 -6.68 -15.00 -6.98
N THR A 88 -5.94 -14.48 -7.96
CA THR A 88 -4.84 -13.53 -7.71
C THR A 88 -5.33 -12.25 -7.03
N ARG A 89 -6.52 -11.74 -7.40
CA ARG A 89 -7.15 -10.59 -6.74
C ARG A 89 -7.43 -10.88 -5.27
N LYS A 90 -7.92 -12.08 -4.95
CA LYS A 90 -8.14 -12.52 -3.57
C LYS A 90 -6.81 -12.61 -2.80
N THR A 91 -5.78 -13.21 -3.39
CA THR A 91 -4.44 -13.32 -2.78
C THR A 91 -3.84 -11.95 -2.46
N VAL A 92 -3.89 -11.00 -3.39
CA VAL A 92 -3.37 -9.65 -3.13
C VAL A 92 -4.20 -8.92 -2.05
N LYS A 93 -5.52 -9.14 -1.99
CA LYS A 93 -6.36 -8.61 -0.90
C LYS A 93 -5.99 -9.21 0.46
N GLU A 94 -5.67 -10.50 0.53
CA GLU A 94 -5.23 -11.15 1.77
C GLU A 94 -3.90 -10.56 2.26
N GLU A 95 -2.95 -10.27 1.37
CA GLU A 95 -1.69 -9.58 1.73
C GLU A 95 -1.93 -8.14 2.23
N ILE A 96 -2.86 -7.40 1.61
CA ILE A 96 -3.27 -6.08 2.09
C ILE A 96 -3.93 -6.18 3.48
N ASN A 97 -4.73 -7.22 3.74
CA ASN A 97 -5.34 -7.41 5.05
C ASN A 97 -4.30 -7.68 6.15
N LYS A 98 -3.25 -8.46 5.87
CA LYS A 98 -2.14 -8.64 6.82
C LYS A 98 -1.44 -7.32 7.15
N ILE A 99 -1.29 -6.44 6.16
CA ILE A 99 -0.78 -5.08 6.40
C ILE A 99 -1.72 -4.30 7.33
N ASN A 100 -3.04 -4.40 7.13
CA ASN A 100 -4.01 -3.72 7.98
C ASN A 100 -3.98 -4.22 9.43
N GLU A 101 -3.83 -5.53 9.62
CA GLU A 101 -3.64 -6.14 10.94
C GLU A 101 -2.37 -5.60 11.61
N LEU A 102 -1.23 -5.59 10.88
CA LEU A 102 0.03 -5.02 11.36
C LEU A 102 -0.12 -3.54 11.75
N LEU A 103 -0.80 -2.73 10.92
CA LEU A 103 -1.06 -1.32 11.23
C LEU A 103 -1.89 -1.14 12.51
N GLY A 104 -2.74 -2.10 12.86
CA GLY A 104 -3.50 -2.10 14.11
C GLY A 104 -2.64 -2.28 15.37
N GLU A 105 -1.44 -2.84 15.23
CA GLU A 105 -0.47 -3.05 16.31
C GLU A 105 0.57 -1.92 16.41
N MET A 106 0.61 -1.04 15.40
CA MET A 106 1.55 0.07 15.32
C MET A 106 1.08 1.30 16.10
N ASP A 107 2.00 2.26 16.29
CA ASP A 107 1.65 3.59 16.75
C ASP A 107 0.49 4.19 15.95
N LYS A 108 -0.56 4.64 16.65
CA LYS A 108 -1.83 5.10 16.05
C LYS A 108 -1.62 6.26 15.07
N GLU A 109 -0.69 7.16 15.38
CA GLU A 109 -0.40 8.30 14.51
C GLU A 109 0.30 7.84 13.23
N PHE A 110 1.32 7.00 13.35
CA PHE A 110 1.99 6.41 12.18
C PHE A 110 1.01 5.64 11.30
N ALA A 111 0.18 4.76 11.89
CA ALA A 111 -0.81 3.97 11.17
C ALA A 111 -1.82 4.87 10.43
N THR A 112 -2.33 5.91 11.09
CA THR A 112 -3.27 6.87 10.49
C THR A 112 -2.63 7.64 9.32
N LEU A 113 -1.39 8.08 9.49
CA LEU A 113 -0.65 8.81 8.45
C LEU A 113 -0.39 7.91 7.24
N LEU A 114 0.11 6.69 7.48
CA LEU A 114 0.43 5.74 6.42
C LEU A 114 -0.83 5.32 5.66
N HIS A 115 -1.92 5.04 6.36
CA HIS A 115 -3.23 4.79 5.77
C HIS A 115 -3.66 5.89 4.79
N LYS A 116 -3.65 7.16 5.24
CA LYS A 116 -4.00 8.30 4.39
C LYS A 116 -3.07 8.40 3.18
N SER A 117 -1.79 8.15 3.39
CA SER A 117 -0.78 8.16 2.33
C SER A 117 -1.05 7.08 1.29
N LEU A 118 -1.35 5.84 1.70
CA LEU A 118 -1.67 4.71 0.81
C LEU A 118 -2.96 4.96 0.01
N ASN A 119 -4.00 5.53 0.61
CA ASN A 119 -5.22 5.89 -0.12
C ASN A 119 -4.94 6.92 -1.21
N SER A 120 -4.18 7.97 -0.89
CA SER A 120 -3.79 8.96 -1.91
C SER A 120 -2.87 8.37 -2.98
N TYR A 121 -2.13 7.31 -2.66
CA TYR A 121 -1.32 6.55 -3.61
C TYR A 121 -2.22 5.81 -4.61
N ALA A 122 -3.21 5.06 -4.11
CA ALA A 122 -4.18 4.36 -4.95
C ALA A 122 -4.93 5.30 -5.89
N GLU A 123 -5.38 6.44 -5.37
CA GLU A 123 -6.13 7.44 -6.14
C GLU A 123 -5.30 8.03 -7.28
N HIS A 124 -4.00 8.23 -7.08
CA HIS A 124 -3.11 8.76 -8.12
C HIS A 124 -2.79 7.73 -9.21
N VAL A 125 -2.53 6.48 -8.81
CA VAL A 125 -2.19 5.40 -9.75
C VAL A 125 -3.42 4.97 -10.57
N ARG A 126 -4.62 5.18 -10.04
CA ARG A 126 -5.86 4.86 -10.75
C ARG A 126 -6.09 5.83 -11.91
N LYS A 127 -6.34 5.32 -13.10
CA LYS A 127 -6.79 6.14 -14.24
C LYS A 127 -8.06 6.94 -13.95
N ALA A 128 -8.07 8.21 -14.36
CA ALA A 128 -9.18 9.15 -14.18
C ALA A 128 -10.52 8.68 -14.82
N ASP A 129 -10.47 7.92 -15.91
CA ASP A 129 -11.68 7.43 -16.60
C ASP A 129 -12.33 6.21 -15.91
N ARG A 130 -11.74 5.72 -14.82
CA ARG A 130 -12.26 4.56 -14.05
C ARG A 130 -13.06 5.05 -12.85
N ASN A 131 -14.28 5.55 -13.08
CA ASN A 131 -15.28 5.81 -12.03
C ASN A 131 -15.60 4.52 -11.26
N VAL A 132 -15.04 4.33 -10.06
CA VAL A 132 -15.41 3.23 -9.15
C VAL A 132 -15.20 3.65 -7.70
N LEU A 133 -16.05 4.55 -7.22
CA LEU A 133 -16.24 4.75 -5.77
C LEU A 133 -16.81 3.48 -5.08
N GLU A 134 -17.23 2.45 -5.83
CA GLU A 134 -17.87 1.25 -5.27
C GLU A 134 -16.92 0.15 -4.77
N TYR A 135 -15.64 0.09 -5.18
CA TYR A 135 -14.76 -1.05 -4.85
C TYR A 135 -13.53 -0.70 -4.01
N PHE A 136 -13.27 0.58 -3.77
CA PHE A 136 -12.11 1.05 -2.99
C PHE A 136 -12.52 1.60 -1.62
N MET A 137 -13.65 1.15 -1.07
CA MET A 137 -13.73 1.05 0.39
C MET A 137 -12.82 -0.10 0.78
N ILE A 138 -11.53 0.18 0.99
CA ILE A 138 -10.73 -0.72 1.82
C ILE A 138 -11.48 -0.75 3.17
N PRO A 139 -11.99 -1.91 3.62
CA PRO A 139 -12.67 -1.98 4.90
C PRO A 139 -11.60 -1.88 5.99
N PHE A 140 -11.13 -0.67 6.25
CA PHE A 140 -10.29 -0.38 7.41
C PHE A 140 -11.20 -0.36 8.63
N ILE A 141 -11.52 -1.53 9.15
CA ILE A 141 -11.92 -1.67 10.54
C ILE A 141 -10.61 -1.73 11.31
N VAL A 142 -10.10 -0.57 11.72
CA VAL A 142 -9.06 -0.54 12.76
C VAL A 142 -9.79 -0.57 14.10
N PRO A 143 -9.69 -1.66 14.88
CA PRO A 143 -10.28 -1.69 16.21
C PRO A 143 -9.75 -0.51 17.06
N GLY A 144 -10.63 0.32 17.60
CA GLY A 144 -10.25 1.50 18.41
C GLY A 144 -9.95 2.80 17.64
N ILE A 145 -10.22 2.86 16.34
CA ILE A 145 -10.22 4.13 15.57
C ILE A 145 -11.64 4.52 15.14
N ASN A 146 -12.50 3.56 14.80
CA ASN A 146 -13.85 3.82 14.29
C ASN A 146 -14.92 4.07 15.39
N GLU A 147 -14.51 4.33 16.62
CA GLU A 147 -15.41 4.60 17.78
C GLU A 147 -15.26 6.03 18.33
N LEU A 148 -14.76 6.98 17.54
CA LEU A 148 -14.70 8.41 17.89
C LEU A 148 -15.47 9.27 16.89
#